data_AF-A0A959GFF6-F1
#
_entry.id   AF-A0A959GFF6-F1
#
_cell.length_a   1.000
_cell.length_b   1.000
_cell.length_c   1.000
_cell.angle_alpha   90.00
_cell.angle_beta   90.00
_cell.angle_gamma   90.00
#
_symmetry.space_group_name_H-M   'P 1'
#
loop_
_entity.id
_entity.type
_entity.pdbx_description
1 polymer ?
#
loop_
_entity_poly.entity_id
_entity_poly.type
_entity_poly.pdbx_seq_one_letter_code
_entity_poly.pdbx_strand_id
1 'polypeptide(L)'
;KNGIEVISNKNWLQKGQEAGPLGEQPIDVAYTILALSNFYEAFRDEEYLKKMKTAFNWFLGDNRLHQIIYNPCTGGCYDGLEETHVNLNQGSESTVCYLMARLTVERYENER
;
A
#
# COMPACT_ATOMS: atom_id res chain seq x y z
N LYS A 1 5.72 -14.51 -5.64
CA LYS A 1 5.45 -13.53 -4.57
C LYS A 1 5.42 -12.17 -5.25
N ASN A 2 4.24 -11.61 -5.51
CA ASN A 2 4.07 -10.51 -6.47
C ASN A 2 3.52 -9.20 -5.84
N GLY A 3 3.32 -9.17 -4.53
CA GLY A 3 2.87 -7.99 -3.79
C GLY A 3 3.98 -7.32 -2.97
N ILE A 4 3.66 -6.15 -2.42
CA ILE A 4 4.49 -5.46 -1.41
C ILE A 4 4.26 -6.09 -0.03
N GLU A 5 5.33 -6.18 0.76
CA GLU A 5 5.28 -6.50 2.20
C GLU A 5 5.90 -5.29 2.93
N VAL A 6 5.09 -4.56 3.71
CA VAL A 6 5.56 -3.39 4.49
C VAL A 6 5.98 -3.80 5.89
N ILE A 7 6.78 -2.95 6.55
CA ILE A 7 7.24 -3.22 7.92
C ILE A 7 6.06 -3.18 8.87
N SER A 8 5.99 -4.19 9.75
CA SER A 8 4.96 -4.29 10.77
C SER A 8 4.90 -3.05 11.66
N ASN A 9 3.69 -2.56 11.92
CA ASN A 9 3.43 -1.51 12.91
C ASN A 9 3.35 -2.02 14.36
N LYS A 10 3.42 -3.35 14.60
CA LYS A 10 3.34 -3.93 15.95
C LYS A 10 4.61 -3.74 16.77
N ASN A 11 5.76 -3.69 16.11
CA ASN A 11 7.07 -3.54 16.75
C ASN A 11 8.03 -2.73 15.87
N TRP A 12 9.06 -2.17 16.49
CA TRP A 12 10.16 -1.55 15.75
C TRP A 12 11.10 -2.60 15.17
N LEU A 13 11.29 -2.59 13.84
CA LEU A 13 12.33 -3.40 13.20
C LEU A 13 13.72 -2.88 13.59
N GLN A 14 14.49 -3.69 14.32
CA GLN A 14 15.87 -3.37 14.68
C GLN A 14 16.83 -3.77 13.57
N LYS A 15 17.90 -2.97 13.40
CA LYS A 15 18.92 -3.23 12.38
C LYS A 15 19.55 -4.62 12.60
N GLY A 16 19.52 -5.45 11.55
CA GLY A 16 20.08 -6.80 11.58
C GLY A 16 19.12 -7.88 12.07
N GLN A 17 17.88 -7.52 12.43
CA GLN A 17 16.81 -8.48 12.70
C GLN A 17 15.97 -8.71 11.45
N GLU A 18 15.29 -9.85 11.41
CA GLU A 18 14.25 -10.09 10.41
C GLU A 18 13.01 -9.27 10.77
N ALA A 19 12.34 -8.75 9.74
CA ALA A 19 11.04 -8.14 9.91
C ALA A 19 10.09 -9.18 10.50
N GLY A 20 9.63 -8.95 11.74
CA GLY A 20 8.56 -9.73 12.31
C GLY A 20 7.34 -9.61 11.38
N PRO A 21 6.60 -10.70 11.15
CA PRO A 21 5.38 -10.57 10.39
C PRO A 21 4.41 -9.66 11.19
N LEU A 22 3.28 -9.35 10.57
CA LEU A 22 2.02 -9.00 11.27
C LEU A 22 1.85 -7.51 11.61
N GLY A 23 1.03 -6.80 10.82
CA GLY A 23 0.60 -5.42 11.06
C GLY A 23 0.95 -4.50 9.89
N GLU A 24 0.22 -4.60 8.78
CA GLU A 24 0.45 -3.74 7.61
C GLU A 24 -0.62 -2.66 7.57
N GLN A 25 -0.22 -1.38 7.44
CA GLN A 25 -1.15 -0.27 7.43
C GLN A 25 -1.21 0.43 6.06
N PRO A 26 -2.38 0.98 5.69
CA PRO A 26 -2.57 1.78 4.47
C PRO A 26 -1.55 2.92 4.29
N ILE A 27 -1.11 3.54 5.39
CA ILE A 27 -0.21 4.70 5.36
C ILE A 27 1.16 4.36 4.77
N ASP A 28 1.75 3.23 5.17
CA ASP A 28 3.06 2.78 4.68
C ASP A 28 3.02 2.49 3.18
N VAL A 29 1.93 1.88 2.72
CA VAL A 29 1.70 1.58 1.30
C VAL A 29 1.51 2.87 0.50
N ALA A 30 0.68 3.79 1.00
CA ALA A 30 0.43 5.07 0.35
C ALA A 30 1.70 5.92 0.24
N TYR A 31 2.50 5.99 1.31
CA TYR A 31 3.77 6.74 1.30
C TYR A 31 4.82 6.09 0.40
N THR A 32 4.84 4.76 0.31
CA THR A 32 5.69 4.05 -0.65
C THR A 32 5.31 4.42 -2.10
N ILE A 33 4.01 4.46 -2.42
CA ILE A 33 3.51 4.88 -3.74
C ILE A 33 3.93 6.32 -4.07
N LEU A 34 3.78 7.25 -3.12
CA LEU A 34 4.21 8.64 -3.28
C LEU A 34 5.73 8.76 -3.50
N ALA A 35 6.52 8.01 -2.74
CA ALA A 35 7.98 7.99 -2.89
C ALA A 35 8.38 7.46 -4.28
N LEU A 36 7.74 6.38 -4.74
CA LEU A 36 7.98 5.82 -6.07
C LEU A 36 7.58 6.80 -7.19
N SER A 37 6.51 7.56 -7.02
CA SER A 37 6.12 8.64 -7.94
C SER A 37 7.22 9.72 -8.00
N ASN A 38 7.71 10.18 -6.85
CA ASN A 38 8.81 11.15 -6.80
C ASN A 38 10.10 10.61 -7.46
N PHE A 39 10.41 9.33 -7.27
CA PHE A 39 11.56 8.70 -7.93
C PHE A 39 11.38 8.60 -9.44
N TYR A 40 10.18 8.28 -9.92
CA TYR A 40 9.89 8.31 -11.35
C TYR A 40 10.08 9.71 -11.94
N GLU A 41 9.57 10.75 -11.27
CA GLU A 41 9.76 12.14 -11.75
C GLU A 41 11.23 12.55 -11.82
N ALA A 42 12.03 12.13 -10.84
CA ALA A 42 13.45 12.49 -10.75
C ALA A 42 14.34 11.70 -11.74
N PHE A 43 14.08 10.40 -11.91
CA PHE A 43 14.99 9.49 -12.62
C PHE A 43 14.44 8.98 -13.96
N ARG A 44 13.12 9.08 -14.19
CA ARG A 44 12.41 8.56 -15.39
C ARG A 44 12.63 7.07 -15.66
N ASP A 45 12.84 6.28 -14.62
CA ASP A 45 12.95 4.83 -14.71
C ASP A 45 11.58 4.16 -14.55
N GLU A 46 11.12 3.51 -15.62
CA GLU A 46 9.84 2.78 -15.70
C GLU A 46 9.69 1.65 -14.65
N GLU A 47 10.78 1.20 -14.04
CA GLU A 47 10.70 0.25 -12.92
C GLU A 47 9.92 0.83 -11.73
N TYR A 48 10.03 2.14 -11.48
CA TYR A 48 9.27 2.80 -10.41
C TYR A 48 7.76 2.78 -10.66
N LEU A 49 7.31 2.93 -11.91
CA LEU A 49 5.89 2.80 -12.26
C LEU A 49 5.38 1.37 -12.05
N LYS A 50 6.19 0.36 -12.41
CA LYS A 50 5.84 -1.06 -12.15
C LYS A 50 5.71 -1.34 -10.66
N LYS A 51 6.67 -0.87 -9.86
CA LYS A 51 6.64 -1.00 -8.39
C LYS A 51 5.44 -0.28 -7.78
N MET A 52 5.09 0.90 -8.31
CA MET A 52 3.93 1.67 -7.85
C MET A 52 2.63 0.91 -8.08
N LYS A 53 2.47 0.30 -9.26
CA LYS A 53 1.34 -0.57 -9.55
C LYS A 53 1.28 -1.78 -8.63
N THR A 54 2.41 -2.44 -8.38
CA THR A 54 2.50 -3.55 -7.42
C THR A 54 2.08 -3.11 -6.01
N ALA A 55 2.57 -1.97 -5.53
CA ALA A 55 2.19 -1.43 -4.23
C ALA A 55 0.70 -1.09 -4.17
N PHE A 56 0.15 -0.48 -5.23
CA PHE A 56 -1.27 -0.13 -5.29
C PHE A 56 -2.20 -1.35 -5.26
N ASN A 57 -1.80 -2.45 -5.91
CA ASN A 57 -2.59 -3.69 -5.90
C ASN A 57 -2.75 -4.30 -4.51
N TRP A 58 -1.92 -3.92 -3.53
CA TRP A 58 -2.11 -4.29 -2.13
C TRP A 58 -3.50 -3.92 -1.61
N PHE A 59 -4.01 -2.73 -1.99
CA PHE A 59 -5.35 -2.28 -1.63
C PHE A 59 -6.45 -3.15 -2.25
N LEU A 60 -6.15 -3.78 -3.39
CA LEU A 60 -7.06 -4.60 -4.19
C LEU A 60 -6.95 -6.10 -3.86
N GLY A 61 -6.13 -6.47 -2.86
CA GLY A 61 -5.96 -7.85 -2.43
C GLY A 61 -4.70 -8.55 -2.91
N ASP A 62 -3.79 -7.88 -3.63
CA ASP A 62 -2.44 -8.42 -3.87
C ASP A 62 -1.53 -8.17 -2.65
N ASN A 63 -1.96 -8.72 -1.52
CA ASN A 63 -1.29 -8.69 -0.24
C ASN A 63 -1.22 -10.10 0.34
N ARG A 64 -0.50 -10.27 1.45
CA ARG A 64 -0.22 -11.61 1.99
C ARG A 64 -1.45 -12.43 2.41
N LEU A 65 -2.58 -11.78 2.67
CA LEU A 65 -3.83 -12.47 3.03
C LEU A 65 -4.75 -12.69 1.83
N HIS A 66 -4.40 -12.16 0.65
CA HIS A 66 -5.26 -12.15 -0.52
C HIS A 66 -6.65 -11.53 -0.26
N GLN A 67 -6.71 -10.52 0.62
CA GLN A 67 -7.95 -9.88 1.04
C GLN A 67 -7.99 -8.41 0.63
N ILE A 68 -9.12 -7.98 0.09
CA ILE A 68 -9.33 -6.59 -0.34
C ILE A 68 -9.31 -5.65 0.87
N ILE A 69 -8.57 -4.55 0.77
CA ILE A 69 -8.52 -3.47 1.79
C ILE A 69 -9.47 -2.33 1.43
N TYR A 70 -9.50 -1.93 0.16
CA TYR A 70 -10.44 -0.92 -0.32
C TYR A 70 -11.78 -1.55 -0.70
N ASN A 71 -12.87 -1.12 -0.06
CA ASN A 71 -14.20 -1.62 -0.38
C ASN A 71 -14.85 -0.78 -1.51
N PRO A 72 -14.94 -1.30 -2.75
CA PRO A 72 -15.48 -0.54 -3.88
C PRO A 72 -16.99 -0.24 -3.77
N CYS A 73 -17.73 -1.03 -2.98
CA CYS A 73 -19.18 -0.82 -2.82
C CYS A 73 -19.50 0.38 -1.91
N THR A 74 -18.62 0.67 -0.96
CA THR A 74 -18.82 1.74 0.04
C THR A 74 -17.91 2.94 -0.18
N GLY A 75 -16.79 2.76 -0.90
CA GLY A 75 -15.72 3.74 -1.00
C GLY A 75 -14.82 3.82 0.23
N GLY A 76 -15.09 3.03 1.27
CA GLY A 76 -14.29 2.98 2.50
C GLY A 76 -13.03 2.12 2.35
N CYS A 77 -12.06 2.34 3.23
CA CYS A 77 -10.81 1.59 3.28
C CYS A 77 -10.63 0.97 4.67
N TYR A 78 -10.34 -0.33 4.72
CA TYR A 78 -10.05 -1.03 5.96
C TYR A 78 -8.70 -0.59 6.56
N ASP A 79 -8.59 -0.66 7.89
CA ASP A 79 -7.51 -0.05 8.67
C ASP A 79 -6.16 -0.78 8.57
N GLY A 80 -6.15 -1.98 7.98
CA GLY A 80 -4.94 -2.72 7.68
C GLY A 80 -5.07 -4.24 7.74
N LEU A 81 -3.93 -4.91 7.68
CA LEU A 81 -3.81 -6.36 7.81
C LEU A 81 -3.23 -6.72 9.17
N GLU A 82 -4.03 -7.40 9.97
CA GLU A 82 -3.59 -8.14 11.15
C GLU A 82 -3.00 -9.49 10.76
N GLU A 83 -2.42 -10.20 11.72
CA GLU A 83 -1.75 -11.48 11.53
C GLU A 83 -2.49 -12.45 10.60
N THR A 84 -3.78 -12.65 10.82
CA THR A 84 -4.59 -13.62 10.08
C THR A 84 -5.83 -13.04 9.43
N HIS A 85 -6.11 -11.74 9.63
CA HIS A 85 -7.35 -11.12 9.16
C HIS A 85 -7.15 -9.65 8.77
N VAL A 86 -8.08 -9.09 8.00
CA VAL A 86 -8.20 -7.65 7.81
C VAL A 86 -8.80 -7.00 9.06
N ASN A 87 -8.28 -5.85 9.47
CA ASN A 87 -8.94 -4.99 10.44
C ASN A 87 -10.06 -4.22 9.74
N LEU A 88 -11.32 -4.60 10.02
CA LEU A 88 -12.50 -4.07 9.33
C LEU A 88 -12.87 -2.64 9.72
N ASN A 89 -12.16 -2.00 10.65
CA ASN A 89 -12.36 -0.60 10.96
C ASN A 89 -12.12 0.24 9.70
N GLN A 90 -12.93 1.29 9.51
CA GLN A 90 -12.84 2.18 8.36
C GLN A 90 -12.61 3.61 8.83
N GLY A 91 -11.43 3.84 9.40
CA GLY A 91 -11.02 5.17 9.83
C GLY A 91 -10.90 6.15 8.67
N SER A 92 -10.87 7.45 8.99
CA SER A 92 -10.61 8.48 7.98
C SER A 92 -9.20 8.35 7.40
N GLU A 93 -8.22 7.94 8.21
CA GLU A 93 -6.82 7.79 7.79
C GLU A 93 -6.67 6.78 6.65
N SER A 94 -7.16 5.56 6.82
CA SER A 94 -7.08 4.49 5.82
C SER A 94 -7.72 4.91 4.49
N THR A 95 -8.85 5.62 4.57
CA THR A 95 -9.58 6.13 3.41
C THR A 95 -8.78 7.21 2.69
N VAL A 96 -8.21 8.17 3.42
CA VAL A 96 -7.35 9.21 2.86
C VAL A 96 -6.10 8.59 2.23
N CYS A 97 -5.46 7.61 2.87
CA CYS A 97 -4.30 6.90 2.33
C CYS A 97 -4.61 6.25 0.98
N TYR A 98 -5.75 5.55 0.89
CA TYR A 98 -6.19 4.95 -0.37
C TYR A 98 -6.43 6.00 -1.45
N LEU A 99 -7.13 7.10 -1.14
CA LEU A 99 -7.41 8.16 -2.11
C LEU A 99 -6.13 8.83 -2.61
N MET A 100 -5.16 9.09 -1.71
CA MET A 100 -3.85 9.62 -2.07
C MET A 100 -3.10 8.67 -3.00
N ALA A 101 -3.08 7.38 -2.68
CA ALA A 101 -2.47 6.34 -3.52
C ALA A 101 -3.14 6.27 -4.90
N ARG A 102 -4.48 6.25 -4.94
CA ARG A 102 -5.27 6.21 -6.18
C ARG A 102 -4.97 7.39 -7.09
N LEU A 103 -5.10 8.61 -6.56
CA LEU A 103 -4.85 9.84 -7.33
C LEU A 103 -3.40 9.92 -7.83
N THR A 104 -2.45 9.36 -7.09
CA THR A 104 -1.04 9.33 -7.50
C THR A 104 -0.84 8.38 -8.68
N VAL A 105 -1.38 7.16 -8.59
CA VAL A 105 -1.27 6.16 -9.66
C VAL A 105 -2.01 6.60 -10.93
N GLU A 106 -3.22 7.17 -10.79
CA GLU A 106 -4.04 7.61 -11.92
C GLU A 106 -3.39 8.69 -12.79
N ARG A 107 -2.48 9.51 -12.24
CA ARG A 107 -1.71 10.49 -13.03
C ARG A 107 -0.95 9.80 -14.17
N TYR A 108 -0.38 8.63 -13.90
CA TYR A 108 0.44 7.89 -14.85
C TYR A 108 -0.35 6.91 -15.73
N GLU A 109 -1.59 6.58 -15.35
CA GLU A 109 -2.48 5.78 -16.20
C GLU A 109 -3.15 6.65 -17.29
N ASN A 110 -3.42 7.92 -17.01
CA ASN A 110 -4.06 8.86 -17.95
C ASN A 110 -3.06 9.55 -18.91
N GLU A 111 -1.76 9.49 -18.64
CA GLU A 111 -0.70 10.03 -19.49
C GLU A 111 -0.20 9.04 -20.57
N ARG A 112 -0.76 7.83 -20.60
CA ARG A 112 -0.50 6.79 -21.62
C ARG A 112 -1.55 6.78 -22.71
#